data_AF-A0A1A9UCY2-F1
#
_entry.id   AF-A0A1A9UCY2-F1
#
_cell.length_a   1.000
_cell.length_b   1.000
_cell.length_c   1.000
_cell.angle_alpha   90.00
_cell.angle_beta   90.00
_cell.angle_gamma   90.00
#
_symmetry.space_group_name_H-M   'P 1'
#
loop_
_entity.id
_entity.type
_entity.pdbx_description
1 polymer ?
#
loop_
_entity_poly.entity_id
_entity_poly.type
_entity_poly.pdbx_seq_one_letter_code
_entity_poly.pdbx_strand_id
1 'polypeptide(L)'
;MVAQTKEMINIKEAYKDARFNCEIDLKTGYKTNTILSMPISNYEGDIIGVAQIINKTNDSKEFDEYDVEIFRRYLTFCGIGIQNAQLFEMSVQEYRRNQILLNLARSIFEEQNNLECLVTKIMTEARELLKCERCSVFLIDLDCCEASHLEKIIEKPNQIQRRYSEYLKGNESSIDDKNSDTRFTVLFELGAANQSANISRPSVDDLSNSTLAQIAQFVASTGQTVNIADVREWVREHDQIRTENEIDCIKAILCMPIVNAQKTVIGVAQLINKGNGTP
;
A
#
# COMPACT_ATOMS: atom_id res chain seq x y z
N MET A 1 -20.58 1.77 -27.94
CA MET A 1 -22.00 1.41 -28.14
C MET A 1 -22.28 -0.06 -27.82
N VAL A 2 -21.79 -1.07 -28.53
CA VAL A 2 -22.02 -2.50 -28.19
C VAL A 2 -21.64 -2.84 -26.74
N ALA A 3 -20.44 -2.41 -26.31
CA ALA A 3 -19.96 -2.60 -24.94
C ALA A 3 -20.84 -1.91 -23.86
N GLN A 4 -21.57 -0.85 -24.24
CA GLN A 4 -22.42 -0.08 -23.31
C GLN A 4 -23.87 -0.58 -23.32
N THR A 5 -24.40 -0.94 -24.50
CA THR A 5 -25.80 -1.33 -24.67
C THR A 5 -26.04 -2.82 -24.41
N LYS A 6 -24.99 -3.66 -24.39
CA LYS A 6 -25.11 -5.13 -24.36
C LYS A 6 -25.86 -5.72 -25.57
N GLU A 7 -26.09 -4.91 -26.60
CA GLU A 7 -26.89 -5.28 -27.76
C GLU A 7 -26.03 -5.50 -28.99
N MET A 8 -26.43 -6.49 -29.80
CA MET A 8 -25.80 -6.74 -31.08
C MET A 8 -26.09 -5.61 -32.08
N ILE A 9 -25.14 -5.37 -32.98
CA ILE A 9 -25.28 -4.42 -34.08
C ILE A 9 -25.00 -5.16 -35.38
N ASN A 10 -25.98 -5.16 -36.29
CA ASN A 10 -25.84 -5.71 -37.64
C ASN A 10 -26.06 -4.58 -38.67
N ILE A 11 -24.97 -4.12 -39.29
CA ILE A 11 -24.97 -3.05 -40.29
C ILE A 11 -24.84 -3.69 -41.67
N LYS A 12 -25.86 -3.50 -42.49
CA LYS A 12 -25.96 -4.01 -43.86
C LYS A 12 -25.16 -3.18 -44.86
N GLU A 13 -25.04 -1.87 -44.61
CA GLU A 13 -24.27 -0.94 -45.44
C GLU A 13 -23.52 0.08 -44.57
N ALA A 14 -22.23 -0.16 -44.34
CA ALA A 14 -21.40 0.61 -43.41
C ALA A 14 -21.38 2.11 -43.73
N TYR A 15 -21.14 2.49 -44.99
CA TYR A 15 -21.07 3.89 -45.41
C TYR A 15 -22.41 4.66 -45.36
N LYS A 16 -23.54 3.96 -45.20
CA LYS A 16 -24.85 4.58 -44.99
C LYS A 16 -25.20 4.71 -43.50
N ASP A 17 -24.47 4.04 -42.62
CA ASP A 17 -24.71 4.07 -41.18
C ASP A 17 -23.94 5.23 -40.54
N ALA A 18 -24.66 6.14 -39.87
CA ALA A 18 -24.07 7.31 -39.23
C ALA A 18 -23.05 6.97 -38.12
N ARG A 19 -23.07 5.74 -37.61
CA ARG A 19 -22.18 5.28 -36.53
C ARG A 19 -20.87 4.70 -37.05
N PHE A 20 -20.73 4.49 -38.36
CA PHE A 20 -19.55 3.91 -38.98
C PHE A 20 -18.43 4.95 -39.09
N ASN A 21 -17.23 4.60 -38.59
CA ASN A 21 -16.03 5.42 -38.77
C ASN A 21 -15.23 4.92 -39.98
N CYS A 22 -15.24 5.69 -41.07
CA CYS A 22 -14.52 5.38 -42.30
C CYS A 22 -13.03 5.77 -42.28
N GLU A 23 -12.51 6.42 -41.23
CA GLU A 23 -11.11 6.85 -41.16
C GLU A 23 -10.12 5.69 -41.24
N ILE A 24 -10.47 4.53 -40.68
CA ILE A 24 -9.61 3.33 -40.72
C ILE A 24 -9.57 2.75 -42.14
N ASP A 25 -10.71 2.70 -42.82
CA ASP A 25 -10.80 2.30 -44.23
C ASP A 25 -9.95 3.21 -45.13
N LEU A 26 -10.04 4.54 -44.92
CA LEU A 26 -9.23 5.52 -45.66
C LEU A 26 -7.73 5.34 -45.46
N LYS A 27 -7.29 4.99 -44.25
CA LYS A 27 -5.87 4.77 -43.92
C LYS A 27 -5.35 3.42 -44.45
N THR A 28 -6.19 2.40 -44.45
CA THR A 28 -5.80 1.03 -44.82
C THR A 28 -6.02 0.72 -46.29
N GLY A 29 -6.86 1.50 -46.99
CA GLY A 29 -7.32 1.21 -48.35
C GLY A 29 -8.35 0.06 -48.40
N TYR A 30 -8.74 -0.50 -47.25
CA TYR A 30 -9.76 -1.54 -47.15
C TYR A 30 -11.15 -0.90 -47.19
N LYS A 31 -12.12 -1.57 -47.83
CA LYS A 31 -13.50 -1.10 -47.87
C LYS A 31 -14.42 -2.01 -47.09
N THR A 32 -14.97 -1.50 -46.00
CA THR A 32 -15.96 -2.16 -45.15
C THR A 32 -17.36 -1.90 -45.71
N ASN A 33 -18.10 -2.97 -45.99
CA ASN A 33 -19.46 -2.94 -46.55
C ASN A 33 -20.48 -3.42 -45.51
N THR A 34 -20.23 -4.57 -44.88
CA THR A 34 -21.09 -5.14 -43.83
C THR A 34 -20.35 -5.28 -42.52
N ILE A 35 -21.07 -5.13 -41.40
CA ILE A 35 -20.49 -5.24 -40.05
C ILE A 35 -21.49 -5.98 -39.15
N LEU A 36 -21.04 -7.03 -38.48
CA LEU A 36 -21.74 -7.65 -37.36
C LEU A 36 -20.88 -7.52 -36.12
N SER A 37 -21.40 -6.88 -35.07
CA SER A 37 -20.70 -6.68 -33.80
C SER A 37 -21.54 -7.18 -32.64
N MET A 38 -20.91 -7.92 -31.73
CA MET A 38 -21.57 -8.52 -30.57
C MET A 38 -20.67 -8.45 -29.33
N PRO A 39 -21.25 -8.31 -28.13
CA PRO A 39 -20.47 -8.36 -26.90
C PRO A 39 -19.95 -9.78 -26.65
N ILE A 40 -18.74 -9.87 -26.11
CA ILE A 40 -18.19 -11.11 -25.53
C ILE A 40 -18.49 -11.04 -24.04
N SER A 41 -19.24 -12.03 -23.54
CA SER A 41 -19.60 -12.11 -22.13
C SER A 41 -18.89 -13.28 -21.47
N ASN A 42 -18.55 -13.14 -20.20
CA ASN A 42 -18.04 -14.23 -19.37
C ASN A 42 -19.17 -15.19 -18.94
N TYR A 43 -18.87 -16.25 -18.17
CA TYR A 43 -19.92 -17.18 -17.70
C TYR A 43 -20.91 -16.54 -16.70
N GLU A 44 -20.56 -15.40 -16.11
CA GLU A 44 -21.38 -14.63 -15.16
C GLU A 44 -22.32 -13.63 -15.86
N GLY A 45 -22.13 -13.41 -17.17
CA GLY A 45 -22.91 -12.46 -17.97
C GLY A 45 -22.33 -11.04 -18.04
N ASP A 46 -21.12 -10.84 -17.53
CA ASP A 46 -20.39 -9.58 -17.65
C ASP A 46 -19.70 -9.47 -19.00
N ILE A 47 -19.77 -8.28 -19.62
CA ILE A 47 -19.08 -8.03 -20.88
C ILE A 47 -17.59 -7.86 -20.58
N ILE A 48 -16.78 -8.74 -21.16
CA ILE A 48 -15.32 -8.70 -21.10
C ILE A 48 -14.69 -8.19 -22.40
N GLY A 49 -15.47 -8.03 -23.47
CA GLY A 49 -14.99 -7.50 -24.74
C GLY A 49 -16.09 -7.34 -25.79
N VAL A 50 -15.68 -6.96 -27.00
CA VAL A 50 -16.57 -6.87 -28.16
C VAL A 50 -15.89 -7.57 -29.32
N ALA A 51 -16.61 -8.44 -30.01
CA ALA A 51 -16.16 -9.04 -31.25
C ALA A 51 -16.88 -8.38 -32.43
N GLN A 52 -16.14 -8.18 -33.51
CA GLN A 52 -16.65 -7.63 -34.75
C GLN A 52 -16.18 -8.49 -35.91
N ILE A 53 -17.11 -8.85 -36.78
CA ILE A 53 -16.82 -9.44 -38.09
C ILE A 53 -17.35 -8.50 -39.17
N ILE A 54 -16.62 -8.40 -40.27
CA ILE A 54 -16.92 -7.48 -41.37
C ILE A 54 -16.85 -8.21 -42.71
N ASN A 55 -17.56 -7.68 -43.70
CA ASN A 55 -17.53 -8.14 -45.09
C ASN A 55 -17.78 -9.63 -45.26
N LYS A 56 -19.05 -10.03 -45.16
CA LYS A 56 -19.52 -11.38 -45.54
C LYS A 56 -19.02 -11.72 -46.96
N THR A 57 -18.46 -12.92 -47.12
CA THR A 57 -17.75 -13.34 -48.33
C THR A 57 -18.55 -14.27 -49.25
N ASN A 58 -19.73 -14.73 -48.83
CA ASN A 58 -20.59 -15.56 -49.65
C ASN A 58 -21.48 -14.72 -50.59
N ASP A 59 -22.32 -15.36 -51.38
CA ASP A 59 -23.20 -14.67 -52.34
C ASP A 59 -24.25 -13.74 -51.69
N SER A 60 -24.44 -13.83 -50.36
CA SER A 60 -25.30 -12.93 -49.60
C SER A 60 -24.53 -11.68 -49.18
N LYS A 61 -25.12 -10.51 -49.45
CA LYS A 61 -24.57 -9.21 -49.06
C LYS A 61 -24.87 -8.82 -47.61
N GLU A 62 -25.46 -9.70 -46.79
CA GLU A 62 -25.88 -9.37 -45.43
C GLU A 62 -25.69 -10.55 -44.48
N PHE A 63 -25.34 -10.26 -43.22
CA PHE A 63 -25.37 -11.25 -42.15
C PHE A 63 -26.81 -11.59 -41.80
N ASP A 64 -27.19 -12.85 -41.97
CA ASP A 64 -28.54 -13.34 -41.72
C ASP A 64 -28.68 -13.85 -40.27
N GLU A 65 -29.89 -14.26 -39.89
CA GLU A 65 -30.16 -14.76 -38.52
C GLU A 65 -29.35 -16.01 -38.19
N TYR A 66 -29.03 -16.83 -39.19
CA TYR A 66 -28.23 -18.03 -39.00
C TYR A 66 -26.77 -17.70 -38.68
N ASP A 67 -26.18 -16.73 -39.39
CA ASP A 67 -24.84 -16.21 -39.05
C ASP A 67 -24.81 -15.62 -37.63
N VAL A 68 -25.85 -14.84 -37.29
CA VAL A 68 -25.99 -14.21 -35.97
C VAL A 68 -26.02 -15.28 -34.88
N GLU A 69 -26.75 -16.37 -35.08
CA GLU A 69 -26.83 -17.46 -34.11
C GLU A 69 -25.50 -18.21 -33.96
N ILE A 70 -24.82 -18.52 -35.08
CA ILE A 70 -23.50 -19.15 -35.05
C ILE A 70 -22.49 -18.27 -34.34
N PHE A 71 -22.44 -16.99 -34.70
CA PHE A 71 -21.50 -16.05 -34.13
C PHE A 71 -21.74 -15.89 -32.63
N ARG A 72 -23.00 -15.81 -32.19
CA ARG A 72 -23.36 -15.78 -30.77
C ARG A 72 -22.83 -17.01 -30.02
N ARG A 73 -23.05 -18.22 -30.56
CA ARG A 73 -22.56 -19.47 -29.94
C ARG A 73 -21.03 -19.50 -29.88
N TYR A 74 -20.37 -19.02 -30.93
CA TYR A 74 -18.91 -18.93 -30.98
C TYR A 74 -18.36 -18.00 -29.89
N LEU A 75 -18.99 -16.83 -29.71
CA LEU A 75 -18.57 -15.86 -28.70
C LEU A 75 -18.74 -16.35 -27.25
N THR A 76 -19.68 -17.25 -26.98
CA THR A 76 -19.76 -17.93 -25.68
C THR A 76 -18.48 -18.69 -25.36
N PHE A 77 -17.93 -19.44 -26.33
CA PHE A 77 -16.67 -20.15 -26.14
C PHE A 77 -15.47 -19.19 -26.01
N CYS A 78 -15.45 -18.12 -26.81
CA CYS A 78 -14.44 -17.07 -26.68
C CYS A 78 -14.46 -16.45 -25.28
N GLY A 79 -15.64 -16.18 -24.73
CA GLY A 79 -15.82 -15.62 -23.39
C GLY A 79 -15.16 -16.48 -22.31
N ILE A 80 -15.46 -17.78 -22.32
CA ILE A 80 -14.87 -18.76 -21.40
C ILE A 80 -13.34 -18.80 -21.55
N GLY A 81 -12.85 -18.86 -22.80
CA GLY A 81 -11.42 -18.95 -23.09
C GLY A 81 -10.64 -17.72 -22.61
N ILE A 82 -11.16 -16.51 -22.87
CA ILE A 82 -10.54 -15.24 -22.45
C ILE A 82 -10.52 -15.16 -20.93
N GLN A 83 -11.63 -15.48 -20.27
CA GLN A 83 -11.69 -15.43 -18.81
C GLN A 83 -10.71 -16.42 -18.16
N ASN A 84 -10.61 -17.64 -18.68
CA ASN A 84 -9.64 -18.62 -18.18
C ASN A 84 -8.19 -18.15 -18.37
N ALA A 85 -7.87 -17.52 -19.51
CA ALA A 85 -6.56 -16.95 -19.75
C ALA A 85 -6.23 -15.83 -18.76
N GLN A 86 -7.18 -14.92 -18.50
CA GLN A 86 -7.04 -13.85 -17.51
C GLN A 86 -6.86 -14.38 -16.09
N LEU A 87 -7.65 -15.39 -15.69
CA LEU A 87 -7.52 -16.04 -14.38
C LEU A 87 -6.16 -16.72 -14.21
N PHE A 88 -5.68 -17.40 -15.26
CA PHE A 88 -4.36 -18.02 -15.24
C PHE A 88 -3.25 -16.98 -15.12
N GLU A 89 -3.32 -15.90 -15.91
CA GLU A 89 -2.34 -14.81 -15.82
C GLU A 89 -2.30 -14.18 -14.43
N MET A 90 -3.48 -13.89 -13.85
CA MET A 90 -3.60 -13.37 -12.50
C MET A 90 -3.00 -14.32 -11.45
N SER A 91 -3.27 -15.63 -11.57
CA SER A 91 -2.70 -16.66 -10.70
C SER A 91 -1.16 -16.68 -10.77
N VAL A 92 -0.60 -16.60 -11.98
CA VAL A 92 0.86 -16.55 -12.18
C VAL A 92 1.47 -15.29 -11.58
N GLN A 93 0.81 -14.13 -11.73
CA GLN A 93 1.27 -12.88 -11.15
C GLN A 93 1.26 -12.93 -9.61
N GLU A 94 0.17 -13.40 -9.00
CA GLU A 94 0.07 -13.54 -7.54
C GLU A 94 1.05 -14.57 -6.98
N TYR A 95 1.24 -15.70 -7.68
CA TYR A 95 2.29 -16.67 -7.33
C TYR A 95 3.67 -16.01 -7.33
N ARG A 96 4.00 -15.22 -8.36
CA ARG A 96 5.27 -14.50 -8.45
C ARG A 96 5.44 -13.48 -7.33
N ARG A 97 4.39 -12.74 -6.96
CA ARG A 97 4.41 -11.79 -5.82
C ARG A 97 4.72 -12.51 -4.52
N ASN A 98 4.05 -13.62 -4.24
CA ASN A 98 4.30 -14.43 -3.04
C ASN A 98 5.71 -15.03 -3.00
N GLN A 99 6.24 -15.49 -4.14
CA GLN A 99 7.62 -15.99 -4.22
C GLN A 99 8.65 -14.91 -3.91
N ILE A 100 8.44 -13.67 -4.39
CA ILE A 100 9.32 -12.54 -4.03
C ILE A 100 9.31 -12.33 -2.52
N LEU A 101 8.13 -12.28 -1.89
CA LEU A 101 8.01 -12.08 -0.44
C LEU A 101 8.72 -13.19 0.37
N LEU A 102 8.57 -14.45 -0.04
CA LEU A 102 9.24 -15.58 0.62
C LEU A 102 10.76 -15.54 0.46
N ASN A 103 11.26 -15.17 -0.73
CA ASN A 103 12.69 -15.03 -0.97
C ASN A 103 13.29 -13.89 -0.14
N LEU A 104 12.57 -12.78 0.01
CA LEU A 104 12.97 -11.68 0.90
C LEU A 104 13.04 -12.15 2.36
N ALA A 105 12.00 -12.82 2.84
CA ALA A 105 11.99 -13.37 4.20
C ALA A 105 13.18 -14.34 4.42
N ARG A 106 13.44 -15.22 3.45
CA ARG A 106 14.57 -16.16 3.51
C ARG A 106 15.92 -15.45 3.53
N SER A 107 16.14 -14.47 2.65
CA SER A 107 17.35 -13.63 2.62
C SER A 107 17.60 -12.94 3.96
N ILE A 108 16.52 -12.48 4.62
CA ILE A 108 16.59 -11.89 5.95
C ILE A 108 17.03 -12.92 7.00
N PHE A 109 16.44 -14.12 7.02
CA PHE A 109 16.69 -15.12 8.07
C PHE A 109 17.93 -16.01 7.87
N GLU A 110 18.53 -16.06 6.68
CA GLU A 110 19.69 -16.94 6.39
C GLU A 110 21.00 -16.52 7.09
N GLU A 111 21.16 -15.28 7.55
CA GLU A 111 22.45 -14.78 8.05
C GLU A 111 22.33 -13.93 9.34
N GLN A 112 22.02 -14.47 10.54
CA GLN A 112 21.90 -13.57 11.71
C GLN A 112 22.41 -14.04 13.07
N ASN A 113 23.35 -13.24 13.60
CA ASN A 113 23.69 -13.08 15.03
C ASN A 113 23.70 -11.59 15.49
N ASN A 114 23.22 -10.62 14.68
CA ASN A 114 23.24 -9.19 15.01
C ASN A 114 21.96 -8.45 14.53
N LEU A 115 21.24 -7.83 15.48
CA LEU A 115 20.02 -7.04 15.25
C LEU A 115 20.24 -5.87 14.27
N GLU A 116 21.39 -5.19 14.33
CA GLU A 116 21.65 -4.03 13.49
C GLU A 116 21.75 -4.41 12.02
N CYS A 117 22.44 -5.52 11.73
CA CYS A 117 22.56 -6.07 10.38
C CYS A 117 21.20 -6.55 9.86
N LEU A 118 20.40 -7.20 10.73
CA LEU A 118 19.03 -7.63 10.42
C LEU A 118 18.15 -6.48 9.97
N VAL A 119 18.03 -5.46 10.81
CA VAL A 119 17.14 -4.32 10.56
C VAL A 119 17.59 -3.57 9.31
N THR A 120 18.90 -3.37 9.14
CA THR A 120 19.46 -2.76 7.92
C THR A 120 19.09 -3.55 6.66
N LYS A 121 19.24 -4.88 6.68
CA LYS A 121 18.89 -5.73 5.54
C LYS A 121 17.39 -5.66 5.22
N ILE A 122 16.53 -5.74 6.24
CA ILE A 122 15.07 -5.56 6.07
C ILE A 122 14.76 -4.22 5.42
N MET A 123 15.34 -3.13 5.91
CA MET A 123 15.08 -1.79 5.40
C MET A 123 15.51 -1.63 3.95
N THR A 124 16.67 -2.18 3.57
CA THR A 124 17.16 -2.16 2.19
C THR A 124 16.21 -2.90 1.25
N GLU A 125 15.81 -4.12 1.62
CA GLU A 125 14.87 -4.94 0.84
C GLU A 125 13.49 -4.27 0.72
N ALA A 126 12.97 -3.70 1.82
CA ALA A 126 11.70 -2.99 1.84
C ALA A 126 11.71 -1.75 0.94
N ARG A 127 12.79 -0.94 0.98
CA ARG A 127 12.97 0.23 0.11
C ARG A 127 12.97 -0.16 -1.36
N GLU A 128 13.68 -1.23 -1.71
CA GLU A 128 13.76 -1.72 -3.09
C GLU A 128 12.46 -2.33 -3.60
N LEU A 129 11.73 -3.05 -2.75
CA LEU A 129 10.44 -3.65 -3.10
C LEU A 129 9.35 -2.60 -3.28
N LEU A 130 9.27 -1.65 -2.34
CA LEU A 130 8.20 -0.64 -2.29
C LEU A 130 8.54 0.62 -3.08
N LYS A 131 9.76 0.70 -3.63
CA LYS A 131 10.27 1.82 -4.44
C LYS A 131 10.11 3.15 -3.73
N CYS A 132 10.56 3.25 -2.48
CA CYS A 132 10.58 4.51 -1.74
C CYS A 132 11.98 5.11 -1.66
N GLU A 133 12.08 6.41 -1.38
CA GLU A 133 13.37 7.10 -1.31
C GLU A 133 14.07 6.84 0.02
N ARG A 134 13.33 6.86 1.14
CA ARG A 134 13.90 6.69 2.47
C ARG A 134 13.08 5.71 3.30
N CYS A 135 13.74 5.07 4.24
CA CYS A 135 13.13 4.17 5.21
C CYS A 135 13.73 4.46 6.58
N SER A 136 12.90 4.50 7.63
CA SER A 136 13.37 4.61 9.02
C SER A 136 12.64 3.62 9.93
N VAL A 137 13.34 3.14 10.95
CA VAL A 137 12.79 2.24 11.96
C VAL A 137 13.14 2.77 13.34
N PHE A 138 12.11 3.02 14.14
CA PHE A 138 12.21 3.42 15.53
C PHE A 138 11.92 2.20 16.40
N LEU A 139 12.84 1.82 17.28
CA LEU A 139 12.63 0.74 18.24
C LEU A 139 12.36 1.29 19.63
N ILE A 140 11.42 0.64 20.31
CA ILE A 140 11.07 0.92 21.71
C ILE A 140 11.88 -0.05 22.57
N ASP A 141 12.38 0.45 23.70
CA ASP A 141 13.00 -0.41 24.70
C ASP A 141 11.94 -1.18 25.49
N LEU A 142 11.95 -2.50 25.36
CA LEU A 142 11.09 -3.39 26.16
C LEU A 142 11.62 -3.58 27.59
N ASP A 143 12.89 -3.24 27.86
CA ASP A 143 13.57 -3.54 29.12
C ASP A 143 13.43 -2.41 30.17
N CYS A 144 12.79 -1.29 29.82
CA CYS A 144 12.63 -0.17 30.75
C CYS A 144 11.67 -0.46 31.93
N CYS A 145 10.94 -1.58 31.89
CA CYS A 145 10.14 -2.05 33.03
C CYS A 145 11.00 -2.60 34.18
N GLU A 146 12.17 -3.17 33.94
CA GLU A 146 13.04 -3.63 35.05
C GLU A 146 13.84 -2.48 35.67
N ALA A 147 14.30 -1.53 34.86
CA ALA A 147 15.09 -0.38 35.33
C ALA A 147 14.26 0.62 36.17
N SER A 148 12.99 0.85 35.80
CA SER A 148 12.11 1.77 36.53
C SER A 148 11.63 1.24 37.90
N HIS A 149 11.78 -0.07 38.17
CA HIS A 149 11.61 -0.66 39.50
C HIS A 149 12.84 -0.49 40.39
N LEU A 150 14.05 -0.47 39.82
CA LEU A 150 15.31 -0.30 40.56
C LEU A 150 15.62 1.16 40.88
N GLU A 151 15.33 2.11 39.99
CA GLU A 151 15.53 3.54 40.28
C GLU A 151 14.64 4.04 41.43
N LYS A 152 13.41 3.51 41.56
CA LYS A 152 12.51 3.77 42.70
C LYS A 152 13.01 3.23 44.04
N ILE A 153 13.96 2.30 44.02
CA ILE A 153 14.56 1.70 45.24
C ILE A 153 15.84 2.46 45.64
N ILE A 154 16.48 3.19 44.72
CA ILE A 154 17.83 3.76 44.91
C ILE A 154 17.79 5.27 45.23
N GLU A 155 16.66 5.97 45.07
CA GLU A 155 16.52 7.36 45.51
C GLU A 155 16.41 7.52 47.05
N LYS A 156 17.59 7.60 47.68
CA LYS A 156 17.96 8.15 49.00
C LYS A 156 17.27 7.57 50.28
N PRO A 157 18.06 7.07 51.26
CA PRO A 157 17.55 6.38 52.46
C PRO A 157 16.94 7.29 53.55
N ASN A 158 16.77 8.59 53.35
CA ASN A 158 16.55 9.55 54.45
C ASN A 158 15.18 10.27 54.50
N GLN A 159 14.13 9.76 53.86
CA GLN A 159 12.77 10.36 54.01
C GLN A 159 11.64 9.38 54.40
N ILE A 160 11.96 8.21 54.95
CA ILE A 160 10.94 7.21 55.31
C ILE A 160 10.12 7.59 56.56
N GLN A 161 10.56 8.55 57.39
CA GLN A 161 9.90 8.81 58.68
C GLN A 161 8.70 9.78 58.64
N ARG A 162 8.43 10.51 57.54
CA ARG A 162 7.35 11.52 57.50
C ARG A 162 6.10 11.17 56.70
N ARG A 163 6.09 10.08 55.92
CA ARG A 163 4.93 9.74 55.07
C ARG A 163 3.99 8.68 55.64
N TYR A 164 4.31 8.09 56.80
CA TYR A 164 3.43 7.10 57.44
C TYR A 164 2.16 7.67 58.10
N SER A 165 1.98 9.01 58.14
CA SER A 165 0.81 9.64 58.76
C SER A 165 -0.33 10.04 57.81
N GLU A 166 -0.15 9.98 56.49
CA GLU A 166 -1.19 10.41 55.53
C GLU A 166 -2.01 9.25 54.93
N TYR A 167 -1.65 7.99 55.21
CA TYR A 167 -2.37 6.81 54.69
C TYR A 167 -3.72 6.50 55.38
N LEU A 168 -4.23 7.37 56.24
CA LEU A 168 -5.48 7.13 56.99
C LEU A 168 -6.58 8.19 56.82
N LYS A 169 -6.53 9.05 55.79
CA LYS A 169 -7.69 9.91 55.45
C LYS A 169 -7.95 10.01 53.95
N GLY A 170 -8.91 9.20 53.49
CA GLY A 170 -10.13 9.66 52.82
C GLY A 170 -10.06 10.40 51.47
N ASN A 171 -10.68 9.74 50.49
CA ASN A 171 -11.64 10.23 49.50
C ASN A 171 -11.22 11.12 48.30
N GLU A 172 -11.60 10.57 47.13
CA GLU A 172 -12.31 11.15 45.97
C GLU A 172 -11.62 12.14 45.01
N SER A 173 -11.90 11.90 43.71
CA SER A 173 -11.59 12.67 42.47
C SER A 173 -10.12 12.66 42.02
N SER A 174 -9.71 12.51 40.75
CA SER A 174 -10.38 12.53 39.44
C SER A 174 -9.37 12.14 38.34
N ILE A 175 -9.85 11.42 37.32
CA ILE A 175 -9.53 11.49 35.87
C ILE A 175 -8.09 11.15 35.39
N ASP A 176 -8.05 10.06 34.61
CA ASP A 176 -7.13 9.64 33.52
C ASP A 176 -5.74 10.27 33.42
N ASP A 177 -4.73 9.47 33.75
CA ASP A 177 -3.37 9.62 33.23
C ASP A 177 -2.82 8.21 32.91
N LYS A 178 -3.12 7.73 31.70
CA LYS A 178 -2.54 6.50 31.10
C LYS A 178 -1.76 6.85 29.83
N ASN A 179 -0.84 7.81 29.91
CA ASN A 179 0.25 7.88 28.95
C ASN A 179 1.42 7.04 29.48
N SER A 180 1.43 5.75 29.14
CA SER A 180 2.66 4.97 29.26
C SER A 180 3.67 5.58 28.29
N ASP A 181 4.74 6.14 28.82
CA ASP A 181 5.78 6.88 28.10
C ASP A 181 6.55 5.94 27.15
N THR A 182 5.99 5.70 25.97
CA THR A 182 6.60 4.86 24.93
C THR A 182 7.79 5.60 24.36
N ARG A 183 9.01 5.31 24.83
CA ARG A 183 10.23 6.01 24.41
C ARG A 183 11.00 5.21 23.37
N PHE A 184 11.28 5.84 22.22
CA PHE A 184 12.19 5.28 21.24
C PHE A 184 13.65 5.37 21.72
N THR A 185 14.39 4.27 21.64
CA THR A 185 15.80 4.19 22.08
C THR A 185 16.79 4.07 20.96
N VAL A 186 16.38 3.47 19.85
CA VAL A 186 17.23 3.22 18.70
C VAL A 186 16.48 3.64 17.44
N LEU A 187 17.16 4.40 16.60
CA LEU A 187 16.68 4.84 15.31
C LEU A 187 17.62 4.31 14.22
N PHE A 188 17.04 3.64 13.24
CA PHE A 188 17.70 3.25 12.00
C PHE A 188 17.19 4.14 10.87
N GLU A 189 18.10 4.69 10.06
CA GLU A 189 17.74 5.52 8.91
C GLU A 189 18.48 5.07 7.66
N LEU A 190 17.73 4.83 6.58
CA LEU A 190 18.28 4.44 5.28
C LEU A 190 17.87 5.48 4.22
N GLY A 191 18.87 6.22 3.72
CA GLY A 191 18.71 7.22 2.66
C GLY A 191 18.62 6.62 1.26
N ALA A 192 18.24 7.41 0.24
CA ALA A 192 17.99 6.93 -1.13
C ALA A 192 19.19 6.29 -1.84
N ALA A 193 20.40 6.81 -1.59
CA ALA A 193 21.64 6.32 -2.21
C ALA A 193 22.44 5.36 -1.30
N ASN A 194 21.99 5.14 -0.06
CA ASN A 194 22.79 4.42 0.93
C ASN A 194 22.52 2.91 0.85
N GLN A 195 23.56 2.10 1.07
CA GLN A 195 23.44 0.63 1.16
C GLN A 195 23.42 0.14 2.61
N SER A 196 23.75 0.99 3.56
CA SER A 196 23.72 0.72 5.00
C SER A 196 22.87 1.76 5.73
N ALA A 197 22.19 1.33 6.79
CA ALA A 197 21.44 2.23 7.65
C ALA A 197 22.41 2.99 8.58
N ASN A 198 22.11 4.25 8.83
CA ASN A 198 22.69 5.00 9.93
C ASN A 198 21.94 4.62 11.21
N ILE A 199 22.68 4.37 12.29
CA ILE A 199 22.14 3.91 13.56
C ILE A 199 22.45 4.96 14.62
N SER A 200 21.41 5.51 15.23
CA SER A 200 21.53 6.54 16.25
C SER A 200 20.71 6.20 17.48
N ARG A 201 21.10 6.80 18.62
CA ARG A 201 20.37 6.72 19.89
C ARG A 201 19.95 8.15 20.26
N PRO A 202 18.80 8.62 19.73
CA PRO A 202 18.41 10.01 19.87
C PRO A 202 18.07 10.36 21.34
N SER A 203 18.36 11.60 21.73
CA SER A 203 17.93 12.13 23.02
C SER A 203 16.44 12.49 23.01
N VAL A 204 15.87 12.74 24.20
CA VAL A 204 14.46 13.17 24.33
C VAL A 204 14.21 14.47 23.57
N ASP A 205 15.17 15.39 23.59
CA ASP A 205 15.07 16.66 22.89
C ASP A 205 15.10 16.46 21.37
N ASP A 206 15.93 15.55 20.85
CA ASP A 206 15.99 15.23 19.41
C ASP A 206 14.67 14.65 18.91
N LEU A 207 14.06 13.75 19.69
CA LEU A 207 12.77 13.13 19.38
C LEU A 207 11.62 14.15 19.43
N SER A 208 11.63 15.05 20.41
CA SER A 208 10.57 16.06 20.58
C SER A 208 10.53 17.06 19.43
N ASN A 209 11.69 17.35 18.83
CA ASN A 209 11.84 18.32 17.75
C ASN A 209 11.65 17.72 16.34
N SER A 210 11.57 16.39 16.21
CA SER A 210 11.43 15.72 14.91
C SER A 210 9.98 15.40 14.57
N THR A 211 9.51 15.90 13.42
CA THR A 211 8.16 15.58 12.91
C THR A 211 7.99 14.08 12.64
N LEU A 212 9.03 13.42 12.13
CA LEU A 212 9.01 11.97 11.89
C LEU A 212 8.86 11.19 13.20
N ALA A 213 9.57 11.60 14.24
CA ALA A 213 9.45 10.98 15.55
C ALA A 213 8.06 11.18 16.17
N GLN A 214 7.45 12.37 16.01
CA GLN A 214 6.08 12.63 16.48
C GLN A 214 5.04 11.75 15.77
N ILE A 215 5.14 11.60 14.45
CA ILE A 215 4.29 10.68 13.67
C ILE A 215 4.51 9.24 14.14
N ALA A 216 5.75 8.84 14.36
CA ALA A 216 6.07 7.51 14.89
C ALA A 216 5.46 7.31 16.29
N GLN A 217 5.52 8.31 17.16
CA GLN A 217 4.97 8.26 18.51
C GLN A 217 3.46 8.07 18.48
N PHE A 218 2.76 8.79 17.60
CA PHE A 218 1.32 8.64 17.40
C PHE A 218 0.95 7.23 16.93
N VAL A 219 1.70 6.67 15.97
CA VAL A 219 1.48 5.28 15.51
C VAL A 219 1.80 4.27 16.60
N ALA A 220 2.82 4.51 17.42
CA ALA A 220 3.18 3.63 18.52
C ALA A 220 2.10 3.59 19.62
N SER A 221 1.50 4.73 19.96
CA SER A 221 0.47 4.82 20.99
C SER A 221 -0.90 4.29 20.52
N THR A 222 -1.25 4.55 19.26
CA THR A 222 -2.53 4.10 18.68
C THR A 222 -2.49 2.65 18.19
N GLY A 223 -1.31 2.16 17.82
CA GLY A 223 -1.16 0.87 17.13
C GLY A 223 -1.80 0.84 15.74
N GLN A 224 -2.11 2.00 15.14
CA GLN A 224 -2.74 2.09 13.83
C GLN A 224 -1.76 2.54 12.75
N THR A 225 -1.84 1.91 11.58
CA THR A 225 -1.10 2.34 10.39
C THR A 225 -1.64 3.68 9.90
N VAL A 226 -0.76 4.63 9.63
CA VAL A 226 -1.09 5.95 9.11
C VAL A 226 -0.44 6.12 7.74
N ASN A 227 -1.25 6.49 6.74
CA ASN A 227 -0.77 6.86 5.41
C ASN A 227 -0.99 8.35 5.19
N ILE A 228 0.09 9.11 5.11
CA ILE A 228 0.11 10.56 4.94
C ILE A 228 0.50 10.85 3.49
N ALA A 229 -0.48 11.26 2.68
CA ALA A 229 -0.27 11.58 1.27
C ALA A 229 0.41 12.95 1.05
N ASP A 230 0.13 13.92 1.94
CA ASP A 230 0.79 15.23 1.98
C ASP A 230 1.17 15.57 3.43
N VAL A 231 2.47 15.51 3.72
CA VAL A 231 2.98 15.79 5.06
C VAL A 231 2.81 17.25 5.45
N ARG A 232 2.86 18.19 4.50
CA ARG A 232 2.69 19.62 4.80
C ARG A 232 1.26 19.91 5.24
N GLU A 233 0.27 19.25 4.65
CA GLU A 233 -1.13 19.36 5.08
C GLU A 233 -1.33 18.77 6.48
N TRP A 234 -0.84 17.55 6.70
CA TRP A 234 -0.97 16.88 7.98
C TRP A 234 -0.36 17.68 9.14
N VAL A 235 0.84 18.25 8.93
CA VAL A 235 1.51 19.10 9.93
C VAL A 235 0.68 20.36 10.21
N ARG A 236 0.12 21.03 9.19
CA ARG A 236 -0.73 22.23 9.40
C ARG A 236 -1.97 21.96 10.24
N GLU A 237 -2.53 20.76 10.14
CA GLU A 237 -3.71 20.36 10.91
C GLU A 237 -3.38 19.97 12.36
N HIS A 238 -2.16 19.48 12.62
CA HIS A 238 -1.80 18.86 13.90
C HIS A 238 -0.76 19.63 14.74
N ASP A 239 -0.03 20.65 14.22
CA ASP A 239 0.72 21.63 15.04
C ASP A 239 1.23 22.89 14.27
N GLN A 240 1.49 23.99 14.98
CA GLN A 240 2.08 25.24 14.44
C GLN A 240 3.61 25.18 14.39
N ILE A 241 4.15 24.72 13.25
CA ILE A 241 5.50 24.93 12.69
C ILE A 241 6.67 24.84 13.69
N ARG A 242 7.45 23.75 13.61
CA ARG A 242 8.90 23.82 13.85
C ARG A 242 9.67 23.05 12.77
N THR A 243 10.67 23.76 12.23
CA THR A 243 11.68 23.38 11.22
C THR A 243 11.20 23.08 9.80
N GLU A 244 11.05 24.15 8.99
CA GLU A 244 10.77 24.11 7.54
C GLU A 244 11.78 23.26 6.73
N ASN A 245 13.02 23.09 7.22
CA ASN A 245 14.09 22.44 6.45
C ASN A 245 13.97 20.91 6.32
N GLU A 246 13.36 20.19 7.28
CA GLU A 246 13.19 18.73 7.19
C GLU A 246 12.01 18.35 6.27
N ILE A 247 10.96 19.17 6.27
CA ILE A 247 9.67 18.88 5.63
C ILE A 247 9.73 19.14 4.12
N ASP A 248 10.58 20.05 3.65
CA ASP A 248 10.63 20.44 2.23
C ASP A 248 10.96 19.29 1.27
N CYS A 249 11.71 18.29 1.76
CA CYS A 249 12.07 17.11 0.98
C CYS A 249 11.10 15.93 1.17
N ILE A 250 10.13 16.01 2.09
CA ILE A 250 9.23 14.92 2.46
C ILE A 250 7.83 15.23 1.94
N LYS A 251 7.34 14.40 1.02
CA LYS A 251 6.03 14.57 0.37
C LYS A 251 4.99 13.64 0.99
N ALA A 252 5.33 12.37 1.14
CA ALA A 252 4.42 11.33 1.64
C ALA A 252 5.13 10.38 2.61
N ILE A 253 4.39 9.88 3.59
CA ILE A 253 4.88 8.95 4.61
C ILE A 253 3.85 7.84 4.81
N LEU A 254 4.30 6.58 4.77
CA LEU A 254 3.56 5.45 5.31
C LEU A 254 4.22 5.02 6.61
N CYS A 255 3.48 5.10 7.71
CA CYS A 255 3.97 4.81 9.06
C CYS A 255 3.20 3.61 9.65
N MET A 256 3.90 2.56 10.05
CA MET A 256 3.31 1.29 10.50
C MET A 256 3.92 0.83 11.83
N PRO A 257 3.09 0.39 12.80
CA PRO A 257 3.59 -0.16 14.05
C PRO A 257 4.20 -1.56 13.81
N ILE A 258 5.33 -1.82 14.45
CA ILE A 258 5.95 -3.14 14.52
C ILE A 258 5.44 -3.80 15.79
N VAL A 259 4.79 -4.95 15.66
CA VAL A 259 4.18 -5.67 16.78
C VAL A 259 4.84 -7.03 16.98
N ASN A 260 4.98 -7.44 18.24
CA ASN A 260 5.42 -8.80 18.58
C ASN A 260 4.26 -9.81 18.51
N ALA A 261 4.55 -11.09 18.77
CA ALA A 261 3.56 -12.15 18.76
C ALA A 261 2.42 -11.96 19.79
N GLN A 262 2.67 -11.18 20.84
CA GLN A 262 1.70 -10.83 21.89
C GLN A 262 0.87 -9.59 21.55
N LYS A 263 1.00 -9.04 20.33
CA LYS A 263 0.34 -7.80 19.86
C LYS A 263 0.77 -6.52 20.60
N THR A 264 1.92 -6.54 21.26
CA THR A 264 2.53 -5.35 21.84
C THR A 264 3.35 -4.63 20.78
N VAL A 265 3.22 -3.31 20.69
CA VAL A 265 4.05 -2.48 19.80
C VAL A 265 5.48 -2.43 20.36
N ILE A 266 6.45 -2.82 19.53
CA ILE A 266 7.88 -2.87 19.87
C ILE A 266 8.71 -1.86 19.07
N GLY A 267 8.08 -1.20 18.10
CA GLY A 267 8.71 -0.19 17.28
C GLY A 267 7.75 0.32 16.21
N VAL A 268 8.26 1.17 15.33
CA VAL A 268 7.51 1.78 14.24
C VAL A 268 8.43 1.86 13.01
N ALA A 269 7.90 1.49 11.85
CA ALA A 269 8.57 1.61 10.57
C ALA A 269 7.94 2.74 9.75
N GLN A 270 8.76 3.54 9.09
CA GLN A 270 8.33 4.61 8.20
C GLN A 270 8.96 4.44 6.81
N LEU A 271 8.12 4.53 5.79
CA LEU A 271 8.53 4.57 4.39
C LEU A 271 8.22 5.96 3.86
N ILE A 272 9.23 6.61 3.31
CA ILE A 272 9.17 8.03 2.97
C ILE A 272 9.37 8.18 1.46
N ASN A 273 8.49 8.97 0.84
CA ASN A 273 8.46 9.31 -0.57
C ASN A 273 8.49 8.09 -1.50
N LYS A 274 7.32 7.71 -2.00
CA LYS A 274 7.22 6.72 -3.06
C LYS A 274 7.77 7.29 -4.37
N GLY A 275 8.72 6.60 -5.00
CA GLY A 275 9.46 7.06 -6.17
C GLY A 275 8.61 7.29 -7.43
N ASN A 276 7.35 6.85 -7.42
CA ASN A 276 6.42 6.98 -8.55
C ASN A 276 5.54 8.25 -8.48
N GLY A 277 5.75 9.13 -7.48
CA GLY A 277 5.00 10.38 -7.34
C GLY A 277 3.50 10.23 -7.03
N THR A 278 3.06 9.02 -6.69
CA THR A 278 1.73 8.72 -6.15
C THR A 278 1.89 8.34 -4.69
N PRO A 279 0.95 8.72 -3.80
CA PRO A 279 0.97 8.28 -2.41
C PRO A 279 0.93 6.74 -2.28
#